data_AF-A0A2V7ZE91-F1
#
_entry.id   AF-A0A2V7ZE91-F1
#
_cell.length_a   1.000
_cell.length_b   1.000
_cell.length_c   1.000
_cell.angle_alpha   90.00
_cell.angle_beta   90.00
_cell.angle_gamma   90.00
#
_symmetry.space_group_name_H-M   'P 1'
#
loop_
_entity.id
_entity.type
_entity.pdbx_description
1 polymer ?
#
loop_
_entity_poly.entity_id
_entity_poly.type
_entity_poly.pdbx_seq_one_letter_code
_entity_poly.pdbx_strand_id
1 'polypeptide(L)'
;MLDLEPAWDIQPAAGSAITVAVLDSGLAYLDRTLRVNLPAFRDEFGVRYPALGRQTIPYSAARQVVAVDHPERIVAPHDFIWDNDTMPPLDFDGHGTHVSGTIGQLTNDNIGTAGVAFNVKLMPVKVIDSIWDDLFGAPNVADDATVARGIRYAADNGAKVINMSIGRTGPPDTAPAIEDAIKYA
;
A
#
# COMPACT_ATOMS: atom_id res chain seq x y z
N MET A 1 -21.16 2.67 -15.52
CA MET A 1 -20.46 1.41 -15.21
C MET A 1 -19.38 1.23 -16.26
N LEU A 2 -18.25 0.59 -15.96
CA LEU A 2 -17.06 0.55 -16.84
C LEU A 2 -17.08 -0.60 -17.87
N ASP A 3 -18.18 -1.36 -17.96
CA ASP A 3 -18.36 -2.51 -18.86
C ASP A 3 -17.17 -3.48 -18.86
N LEU A 4 -16.78 -3.94 -17.66
CA LEU A 4 -15.58 -4.76 -17.46
C LEU A 4 -15.75 -6.19 -17.98
N GLU A 5 -16.93 -6.78 -17.87
CA GLU A 5 -17.18 -8.15 -18.27
C GLU A 5 -16.96 -8.33 -19.79
N PRO A 6 -17.54 -7.48 -20.68
CA PRO A 6 -17.19 -7.51 -22.09
C PRO A 6 -15.72 -7.18 -22.38
N ALA A 7 -15.07 -6.35 -21.56
CA ALA A 7 -13.65 -6.05 -21.73
C ALA A 7 -12.75 -7.26 -21.43
N TRP A 8 -13.12 -8.08 -20.45
CA TRP A 8 -12.43 -9.32 -20.11
C TRP A 8 -12.59 -10.42 -21.16
N ASP A 9 -13.66 -10.39 -21.96
CA ASP A 9 -13.80 -11.27 -23.13
C ASP A 9 -12.76 -10.95 -24.22
N ILE A 10 -12.25 -9.71 -24.28
CA ILE A 10 -11.25 -9.26 -25.25
C ILE A 10 -9.82 -9.43 -24.68
N GLN A 11 -9.61 -8.98 -23.45
CA GLN A 11 -8.35 -9.11 -22.73
C GLN A 11 -8.63 -9.62 -21.31
N PRO A 12 -8.62 -10.94 -21.12
CA PRO A 12 -8.81 -11.50 -19.80
C PRO A 12 -7.57 -11.17 -18.98
N ALA A 13 -7.72 -10.20 -18.08
CA ALA A 13 -6.87 -9.97 -16.92
C ALA A 13 -5.64 -9.04 -17.03
N ALA A 14 -5.43 -8.39 -18.18
CA ALA A 14 -4.14 -7.74 -18.49
C ALA A 14 -2.95 -8.73 -18.42
N GLY A 15 -1.82 -8.40 -19.05
CA GLY A 15 -0.67 -9.29 -19.05
C GLY A 15 -0.03 -9.40 -17.67
N SER A 16 0.36 -10.60 -17.24
CA SER A 16 1.16 -10.83 -16.00
C SER A 16 2.57 -10.22 -16.05
N ALA A 17 2.94 -9.65 -17.21
CA ALA A 17 4.12 -8.81 -17.38
C ALA A 17 3.91 -7.36 -16.93
N ILE A 18 2.66 -6.93 -16.67
CA ILE A 18 2.35 -5.58 -16.23
C ILE A 18 2.44 -5.54 -14.70
N THR A 19 3.31 -4.64 -14.22
CA THR A 19 3.41 -4.29 -12.80
C THR A 19 2.71 -2.97 -12.56
N VAL A 20 1.78 -2.96 -11.61
CA VAL A 20 1.11 -1.76 -11.10
C VAL A 20 1.66 -1.46 -9.72
N ALA A 21 2.34 -0.32 -9.56
CA ALA A 21 2.74 0.18 -8.26
C ALA A 21 1.58 0.88 -7.57
N VAL A 22 1.41 0.61 -6.29
CA VAL A 22 0.39 1.23 -5.43
C VAL A 22 1.12 1.98 -4.33
N LEU A 23 1.20 3.31 -4.49
CA LEU A 23 1.83 4.22 -3.53
C LEU A 23 0.76 4.67 -2.53
N ASP A 24 0.76 4.06 -1.36
CA ASP A 24 -0.37 4.14 -0.42
C ASP A 24 0.05 3.77 1.03
N SER A 25 -0.90 3.32 1.86
CA SER A 25 -0.69 2.91 3.26
C SER A 25 -0.04 1.53 3.43
N GLY A 26 0.27 0.83 2.33
CA GLY A 26 0.86 -0.51 2.33
C GLY A 26 -0.08 -1.55 1.72
N LEU A 27 0.22 -2.84 1.94
CA LEU A 27 -0.64 -3.96 1.55
C LEU A 27 -0.68 -5.06 2.60
N ALA A 28 -1.85 -5.64 2.86
CA ALA A 28 -2.00 -6.83 3.68
C ALA A 28 -1.63 -8.11 2.90
N TYR A 29 -0.34 -8.33 2.60
CA TYR A 29 0.12 -9.39 1.69
C TYR A 29 0.79 -10.60 2.35
N LEU A 30 0.98 -10.59 3.66
CA LEU A 30 1.57 -11.72 4.38
C LEU A 30 1.01 -11.83 5.79
N ASP A 31 0.92 -13.07 6.29
CA ASP A 31 0.60 -13.34 7.68
C ASP A 31 1.82 -13.01 8.55
N ARG A 32 1.60 -12.34 9.68
CA ARG A 32 2.67 -12.00 10.63
C ARG A 32 2.19 -11.97 12.06
N THR A 33 3.12 -12.14 12.99
CA THR A 33 2.90 -11.81 14.40
C THR A 33 3.71 -10.57 14.74
N LEU A 34 3.04 -9.47 15.03
CA LEU A 34 3.66 -8.20 15.39
C LEU A 34 3.95 -8.18 16.88
N ARG A 35 5.15 -7.73 17.24
CA ARG A 35 5.57 -7.54 18.64
C ARG A 35 5.87 -6.08 18.84
N VAL A 36 4.90 -5.34 19.37
CA VAL A 36 4.95 -3.89 19.48
C VAL A 36 4.90 -3.48 20.95
N ASN A 37 5.45 -2.31 21.28
CA ASN A 37 5.28 -1.71 22.60
C ASN A 37 4.34 -0.51 22.46
N LEU A 38 3.11 -0.63 22.96
CA LEU A 38 2.09 0.39 22.83
C LEU A 38 2.20 1.41 23.97
N PRO A 39 2.62 2.66 23.67
CA PRO A 39 2.66 3.71 24.67
C PRO A 39 1.24 4.16 25.06
N ALA A 40 1.16 5.06 26.03
CA ALA A 40 -0.10 5.70 26.36
C ALA A 40 -0.56 6.59 25.20
N PHE A 41 -1.83 6.49 24.81
CA PHE A 41 -2.42 7.40 23.84
C PHE A 41 -2.71 8.74 24.50
N ARG A 42 -2.24 9.82 23.87
CA ARG A 42 -2.31 11.18 24.40
C ARG A 42 -3.00 12.08 23.39
N ASP A 43 -3.87 12.96 23.88
CA ASP A 43 -4.41 14.07 23.11
C ASP A 43 -4.08 15.40 23.80
N GLU A 44 -4.66 16.50 23.32
CA GLU A 44 -4.44 17.85 23.86
C GLU A 44 -4.82 18.01 25.35
N PHE A 45 -5.62 17.09 25.90
CA PHE A 45 -6.04 17.07 27.30
C PHE A 45 -5.21 16.10 28.18
N GLY A 46 -4.18 15.46 27.63
CA GLY A 46 -3.28 14.57 28.35
C GLY A 46 -3.45 13.10 27.98
N VAL A 47 -3.26 12.19 28.95
CA VAL A 47 -3.40 10.75 28.70
C VAL A 47 -4.88 10.38 28.59
N ARG A 48 -5.30 9.99 27.39
CA ARG A 48 -6.66 9.51 27.13
C ARG A 48 -6.78 8.01 27.32
N TYR A 49 -5.74 7.24 26.98
CA TYR A 49 -5.66 5.80 27.27
C TYR A 49 -4.28 5.43 27.84
N PRO A 50 -4.23 4.59 28.90
CA PRO A 50 -2.96 4.16 29.48
C PRO A 50 -2.15 3.30 28.51
N ALA A 51 -0.84 3.22 28.74
CA ALA A 51 0.02 2.34 27.96
C ALA A 51 -0.40 0.87 28.13
N LEU A 52 -0.46 0.14 27.03
CA LEU A 52 -0.68 -1.32 27.06
C LEU A 52 0.65 -2.08 27.16
N GLY A 53 1.78 -1.39 26.98
CA GLY A 53 3.11 -2.01 27.04
C GLY A 53 3.33 -2.98 25.89
N ARG A 54 4.10 -4.04 26.13
CA ARG A 54 4.43 -5.03 25.10
C ARG A 54 3.21 -5.87 24.73
N GLN A 55 2.80 -5.79 23.48
CA GLN A 55 1.70 -6.55 22.91
C GLN A 55 2.18 -7.46 21.79
N THR A 56 1.46 -8.57 21.62
CA THR A 56 1.65 -9.51 20.51
C THR A 56 0.36 -9.54 19.70
N ILE A 57 0.40 -9.02 18.48
CA ILE A 57 -0.78 -8.81 17.64
C ILE A 57 -0.66 -9.71 16.40
N PRO A 58 -1.60 -10.65 16.19
CA PRO A 58 -1.66 -11.38 14.92
C PRO A 58 -2.11 -10.43 13.80
N TYR A 59 -1.43 -10.53 12.67
CA TYR A 59 -1.74 -9.81 11.43
C TYR A 59 -1.96 -10.85 10.33
N SER A 60 -3.04 -10.71 9.57
CA SER A 60 -3.42 -11.67 8.55
C SER A 60 -3.38 -11.03 7.17
N ALA A 61 -2.90 -11.79 6.19
CA ALA A 61 -2.96 -11.40 4.79
C ALA A 61 -4.42 -11.30 4.30
N ALA A 62 -4.69 -10.28 3.49
CA ALA A 62 -5.89 -10.17 2.68
C ALA A 62 -5.79 -11.14 1.49
N ARG A 63 -6.14 -12.41 1.72
CA ARG A 63 -6.01 -13.53 0.77
C ARG A 63 -6.59 -13.29 -0.62
N GLN A 64 -7.56 -12.39 -0.72
CA GLN A 64 -8.26 -12.03 -1.95
C GLN A 64 -7.46 -11.06 -2.83
N VAL A 65 -6.78 -10.09 -2.21
CA VAL A 65 -5.94 -9.13 -2.92
C VAL A 65 -4.56 -9.74 -3.18
N VAL A 66 -4.15 -10.57 -2.24
CA VAL A 66 -2.86 -11.22 -2.23
C VAL A 66 -3.14 -12.68 -2.09
N ALA A 67 -3.00 -13.38 -3.19
CA ALA A 67 -2.99 -14.81 -3.10
C ALA A 67 -1.79 -15.19 -2.23
N VAL A 68 -2.06 -15.60 -1.00
CA VAL A 68 -1.14 -16.42 -0.23
C VAL A 68 -0.66 -17.61 -1.09
N ASP A 69 -1.49 -18.01 -2.08
CA ASP A 69 -1.24 -19.02 -3.10
C ASP A 69 -0.60 -18.50 -4.42
N HIS A 70 -0.45 -17.18 -4.62
CA HIS A 70 0.24 -16.55 -5.77
C HIS A 70 1.22 -15.44 -5.33
N PRO A 71 2.22 -15.76 -4.47
CA PRO A 71 3.18 -14.79 -3.96
C PRO A 71 4.00 -14.11 -5.06
N GLU A 72 4.15 -14.73 -6.23
CA GLU A 72 4.81 -14.17 -7.41
C GLU A 72 4.12 -12.93 -7.99
N ARG A 73 2.87 -12.66 -7.58
CA ARG A 73 2.12 -11.46 -7.96
C ARG A 73 2.55 -10.23 -7.16
N ILE A 74 3.20 -10.39 -6.02
CA ILE A 74 3.75 -9.27 -5.25
C ILE A 74 5.23 -9.11 -5.61
N VAL A 75 5.56 -7.95 -6.19
CA VAL A 75 6.93 -7.68 -6.67
C VAL A 75 7.48 -6.40 -6.10
N ALA A 76 8.76 -6.43 -5.73
CA ALA A 76 9.51 -5.30 -5.20
C ALA A 76 8.76 -4.47 -4.12
N PRO A 77 8.11 -5.09 -3.12
CA PRO A 77 7.43 -4.32 -2.06
C PRO A 77 8.44 -3.45 -1.30
N HIS A 78 8.06 -2.21 -1.00
CA HIS A 78 8.93 -1.27 -0.29
C HIS A 78 8.17 -0.37 0.68
N ASP A 79 8.82 -0.05 1.80
CA ASP A 79 8.24 0.76 2.86
C ASP A 79 9.13 1.96 3.17
N PHE A 80 8.65 3.17 2.86
CA PHE A 80 9.36 4.42 3.21
C PHE A 80 8.95 4.99 4.57
N ILE A 81 7.91 4.45 5.20
CA ILE A 81 7.46 4.85 6.54
C ILE A 81 8.30 4.15 7.61
N TRP A 82 8.63 2.87 7.39
CA TRP A 82 9.46 2.03 8.27
C TRP A 82 10.88 1.79 7.76
N ASP A 83 11.27 2.49 6.68
CA ASP A 83 12.55 2.39 5.95
C ASP A 83 12.92 0.97 5.50
N ASN A 84 11.93 0.07 5.39
CA ASN A 84 12.06 -1.35 5.04
C ASN A 84 13.00 -2.19 5.95
N ASP A 85 13.80 -1.56 6.80
CA ASP A 85 14.75 -2.19 7.72
C ASP A 85 14.05 -2.89 8.89
N THR A 86 12.85 -2.43 9.24
CA THR A 86 12.10 -2.93 10.40
C THR A 86 10.85 -3.70 10.02
N MET A 87 10.21 -3.33 8.90
CA MET A 87 8.91 -3.86 8.51
C MET A 87 8.73 -3.86 6.98
N PRO A 88 8.22 -4.94 6.36
CA PRO A 88 7.66 -4.85 5.02
C PRO A 88 6.48 -3.87 5.00
N PRO A 89 6.05 -3.38 3.82
CA PRO A 89 4.96 -2.39 3.69
C PRO A 89 3.60 -3.00 4.02
N LEU A 90 3.38 -3.34 5.29
CA LEU A 90 2.11 -3.84 5.79
C LEU A 90 1.13 -2.68 5.90
N ASP A 91 -0.11 -2.99 5.54
CA ASP A 91 -1.18 -2.03 5.65
C ASP A 91 -1.82 -2.11 7.03
N PHE A 92 -1.67 -1.05 7.83
CA PHE A 92 -2.36 -0.92 9.11
C PHE A 92 -3.62 -0.05 9.03
N ASP A 93 -3.87 0.60 7.91
CA ASP A 93 -5.04 1.45 7.70
C ASP A 93 -6.16 0.69 6.96
N GLY A 94 -5.78 -0.04 5.91
CA GLY A 94 -6.68 -0.77 5.02
C GLY A 94 -6.88 -0.08 3.66
N HIS A 95 -6.54 1.21 3.53
CA HIS A 95 -6.73 1.97 2.30
C HIS A 95 -5.93 1.39 1.12
N GLY A 96 -4.62 1.16 1.28
CA GLY A 96 -3.76 0.59 0.24
C GLY A 96 -4.17 -0.82 -0.18
N THR A 97 -4.67 -1.64 0.75
CA THR A 97 -5.23 -2.96 0.47
C THR A 97 -6.52 -2.87 -0.34
N HIS A 98 -7.42 -1.94 0.00
CA HIS A 98 -8.66 -1.71 -0.73
C HIS A 98 -8.40 -1.21 -2.17
N VAL A 99 -7.47 -0.26 -2.33
CA VAL A 99 -7.02 0.24 -3.63
C VAL A 99 -6.40 -0.89 -4.47
N SER A 100 -5.51 -1.67 -3.88
CA SER A 100 -4.87 -2.82 -4.54
C SER A 100 -5.91 -3.88 -4.95
N GLY A 101 -6.94 -4.10 -4.14
CA GLY A 101 -8.04 -5.02 -4.46
C GLY A 101 -8.85 -4.56 -5.67
N THR A 102 -9.17 -3.27 -5.73
CA THR A 102 -9.85 -2.67 -6.89
C THR A 102 -9.06 -2.91 -8.19
N ILE A 103 -7.73 -2.82 -8.12
CA ILE A 103 -6.84 -3.04 -9.26
C ILE A 103 -6.74 -4.53 -9.61
N GLY A 104 -6.39 -5.38 -8.66
CA GLY A 104 -5.81 -6.69 -8.94
C GLY A 104 -6.31 -7.84 -8.08
N GLN A 105 -7.41 -7.69 -7.34
CA GLN A 105 -8.03 -8.79 -6.59
C GLN A 105 -8.29 -10.00 -7.50
N LEU A 106 -8.12 -11.20 -6.92
CA LEU A 106 -8.42 -12.47 -7.59
C LEU A 106 -9.86 -12.52 -8.09
N THR A 107 -10.14 -13.46 -8.99
CA THR A 107 -11.48 -13.63 -9.57
C THR A 107 -11.78 -15.12 -9.74
N ASN A 108 -13.05 -15.46 -9.98
CA ASN A 108 -13.53 -16.81 -10.24
C ASN A 108 -13.29 -17.84 -9.12
N ASP A 109 -13.16 -17.40 -7.87
CA ASP A 109 -12.98 -18.25 -6.69
C ASP A 109 -14.22 -18.29 -5.76
N ASN A 110 -15.31 -17.61 -6.16
CA ASN A 110 -16.56 -17.44 -5.41
C ASN A 110 -16.41 -16.70 -4.07
N ILE A 111 -15.39 -15.85 -3.92
CA ILE A 111 -15.16 -15.06 -2.71
C ILE A 111 -15.07 -13.58 -3.08
N GLY A 112 -15.76 -12.72 -2.34
CA GLY A 112 -15.62 -11.27 -2.48
C GLY A 112 -16.00 -10.72 -3.86
N THR A 113 -15.07 -9.97 -4.46
CA THR A 113 -15.21 -9.22 -5.72
C THR A 113 -14.06 -9.56 -6.68
N ALA A 114 -14.05 -8.99 -7.88
CA ALA A 114 -12.95 -9.13 -8.84
C ALA A 114 -12.24 -7.78 -9.08
N GLY A 115 -10.92 -7.80 -9.18
CA GLY A 115 -10.13 -6.64 -9.59
C GLY A 115 -10.28 -6.36 -11.08
N VAL A 116 -10.09 -5.11 -11.50
CA VAL A 116 -10.17 -4.70 -12.91
C VAL A 116 -9.15 -5.45 -13.78
N ALA A 117 -7.94 -5.65 -13.25
CA ALA A 117 -6.80 -6.27 -13.91
C ALA A 117 -6.23 -7.41 -13.05
N PHE A 118 -7.06 -8.43 -12.80
CA PHE A 118 -6.82 -9.50 -11.82
C PHE A 118 -5.61 -10.42 -12.08
N ASN A 119 -4.83 -10.24 -13.16
CA ASN A 119 -3.59 -10.98 -13.44
C ASN A 119 -2.33 -10.09 -13.48
N VAL A 120 -2.44 -8.81 -13.13
CA VAL A 120 -1.25 -7.95 -12.97
C VAL A 120 -0.44 -8.34 -11.74
N LYS A 121 0.83 -7.92 -11.75
CA LYS A 121 1.66 -7.87 -10.55
C LYS A 121 1.42 -6.57 -9.80
N LEU A 122 1.35 -6.65 -8.49
CA LEU A 122 1.23 -5.50 -7.59
C LEU A 122 2.59 -5.21 -6.97
N MET A 123 2.98 -3.93 -6.97
CA MET A 123 4.14 -3.43 -6.25
C MET A 123 3.67 -2.50 -5.13
N PRO A 124 3.52 -3.00 -3.89
CA PRO A 124 3.15 -2.18 -2.76
C PRO A 124 4.30 -1.24 -2.40
N VAL A 125 4.05 0.07 -2.39
CA VAL A 125 5.01 1.08 -1.95
C VAL A 125 4.34 1.90 -0.85
N LYS A 126 4.70 1.64 0.41
CA LYS A 126 4.12 2.39 1.53
C LYS A 126 4.77 3.76 1.63
N VAL A 127 3.97 4.80 1.39
CA VAL A 127 4.36 6.22 1.49
C VAL A 127 3.41 7.03 2.38
N ILE A 128 2.34 6.39 2.88
CA ILE A 128 1.38 6.97 3.82
C ILE A 128 1.45 6.22 5.15
N ASP A 129 1.66 6.94 6.24
CA ASP A 129 1.51 6.44 7.61
C ASP A 129 0.06 6.55 8.08
N SER A 130 -0.27 5.72 9.06
CA SER A 130 -1.54 5.74 9.76
C SER A 130 -1.31 5.97 11.25
N ILE A 131 -2.38 6.21 12.01
CA ILE A 131 -2.30 6.30 13.46
C ILE A 131 -1.68 5.06 14.12
N TRP A 132 -1.78 3.90 13.47
CA TRP A 132 -1.16 2.66 13.96
C TRP A 132 0.34 2.63 13.69
N ASP A 133 0.79 3.15 12.54
CA ASP A 133 2.22 3.31 12.25
C ASP A 133 2.86 4.21 13.32
N ASP A 134 2.24 5.37 13.58
CA ASP A 134 2.67 6.30 14.63
C ASP A 134 2.71 5.64 16.01
N LEU A 135 1.63 4.93 16.38
CA LEU A 135 1.53 4.29 17.69
C LEU A 135 2.54 3.16 17.87
N PHE A 136 2.92 2.49 16.77
CA PHE A 136 3.94 1.45 16.79
C PHE A 136 5.37 2.03 16.72
N GLY A 137 5.50 3.32 16.44
CA GLY A 137 6.77 4.05 16.45
C GLY A 137 7.47 4.09 15.10
N ALA A 138 6.71 4.29 14.02
CA ALA A 138 7.29 4.53 12.70
C ALA A 138 8.30 5.69 12.72
N PRO A 139 9.48 5.54 12.07
CA PRO A 139 10.51 6.56 12.06
C PRO A 139 10.22 7.73 11.11
N ASN A 140 9.41 7.52 10.09
CA ASN A 140 9.08 8.53 9.08
C ASN A 140 7.57 8.76 8.98
N VAL A 141 7.21 9.86 8.32
CA VAL A 141 5.83 10.27 8.07
C VAL A 141 5.62 10.51 6.57
N ALA A 142 4.34 10.58 6.18
CA ALA A 142 3.91 10.98 4.86
C ALA A 142 4.24 12.46 4.61
N ASP A 143 5.22 12.70 3.75
CA ASP A 143 5.55 14.03 3.26
C ASP A 143 5.87 14.02 1.75
N ASP A 144 6.03 15.20 1.17
CA ASP A 144 6.31 15.37 -0.26
C ASP A 144 7.59 14.61 -0.69
N ALA A 145 8.59 14.50 0.19
CA ALA A 145 9.85 13.81 -0.11
C ALA A 145 9.67 12.29 -0.10
N THR A 146 8.94 11.75 0.88
CA THR A 146 8.59 10.33 1.00
C THR A 146 7.79 9.86 -0.23
N VAL A 147 6.77 10.62 -0.64
CA VAL A 147 6.00 10.33 -1.85
C VAL A 147 6.89 10.39 -3.11
N ALA A 148 7.72 11.42 -3.23
CA ALA A 148 8.63 11.58 -4.37
C ALA A 148 9.68 10.45 -4.47
N ARG A 149 10.15 9.90 -3.34
CA ARG A 149 11.00 8.69 -3.32
C ARG A 149 10.22 7.46 -3.78
N GLY A 150 8.97 7.32 -3.35
CA GLY A 150 8.08 6.24 -3.78
C GLY A 150 7.86 6.21 -5.29
N ILE A 151 7.65 7.38 -5.91
CA ILE A 151 7.44 7.49 -7.37
C ILE A 151 8.68 7.02 -8.13
N ARG A 152 9.86 7.52 -7.73
CA ARG A 152 11.13 7.12 -8.36
C ARG A 152 11.41 5.63 -8.16
N TYR A 153 11.20 5.11 -6.94
CA TYR A 153 11.34 3.69 -6.67
C TYR A 153 10.44 2.84 -7.57
N ALA A 154 9.17 3.21 -7.74
CA ALA A 154 8.26 2.47 -8.60
C ALA A 154 8.74 2.46 -10.07
N ALA A 155 9.16 3.61 -10.60
CA ALA A 155 9.71 3.72 -11.94
C ALA A 155 10.98 2.87 -12.12
N ASP A 156 11.93 2.98 -11.18
CA ASP A 156 13.20 2.25 -11.20
C ASP A 156 13.01 0.73 -11.09
N ASN A 157 11.96 0.29 -10.40
CA ASN A 157 11.62 -1.12 -10.25
C ASN A 157 10.66 -1.63 -11.32
N GLY A 158 10.48 -0.87 -12.42
CA GLY A 158 9.83 -1.35 -13.63
C GLY A 158 8.30 -1.32 -13.59
N ALA A 159 7.69 -0.57 -12.67
CA ALA A 159 6.26 -0.32 -12.71
C ALA A 159 5.87 0.31 -14.06
N LYS A 160 4.78 -0.19 -14.65
CA LYS A 160 4.21 0.36 -15.90
C LYS A 160 3.05 1.29 -15.65
N VAL A 161 2.45 1.17 -14.47
CA VAL A 161 1.38 2.04 -13.97
C VAL A 161 1.70 2.34 -12.52
N ILE A 162 1.60 3.60 -12.13
CA ILE A 162 1.73 4.05 -10.74
C ILE A 162 0.37 4.60 -10.32
N ASN A 163 -0.29 3.94 -9.38
CA ASN A 163 -1.49 4.43 -8.73
C ASN A 163 -1.11 5.21 -7.47
N MET A 164 -1.56 6.46 -7.39
CA MET A 164 -1.36 7.35 -6.26
C MET A 164 -2.73 7.84 -5.78
N SER A 165 -3.42 7.04 -4.97
CA SER A 165 -4.72 7.40 -4.37
C SER A 165 -4.55 8.36 -3.19
N ILE A 166 -3.70 9.38 -3.37
CA ILE A 166 -3.26 10.32 -2.35
C ILE A 166 -3.42 11.73 -2.87
N GLY A 167 -3.64 12.67 -1.95
CA GLY A 167 -3.85 14.07 -2.27
C GLY A 167 -2.99 14.97 -1.38
N ARG A 168 -2.68 16.15 -1.90
CA ARG A 168 -1.93 17.19 -1.19
C ARG A 168 -2.79 18.44 -1.06
N THR A 169 -2.75 19.06 0.12
CA THR A 169 -3.34 20.38 0.33
C THR A 169 -2.35 21.47 -0.05
N GLY A 170 -2.82 22.56 -0.65
CA GLY A 170 -1.98 23.68 -1.09
C GLY A 170 -2.21 24.05 -2.56
N PRO A 171 -1.61 25.15 -3.04
CA PRO A 171 -1.75 25.58 -4.43
C PRO A 171 -1.15 24.57 -5.42
N PRO A 172 -1.63 24.51 -6.67
CA PRO A 172 -0.94 23.81 -7.76
C PRO A 172 0.52 24.28 -7.90
N ASP A 173 1.38 23.42 -8.44
CA ASP A 173 2.79 23.74 -8.75
C ASP A 173 3.65 24.16 -7.54
N THR A 174 3.26 23.72 -6.34
CA THR A 174 4.00 23.98 -5.10
C THR A 174 4.63 22.72 -4.51
N ALA A 175 4.74 21.64 -5.28
CA ALA A 175 5.29 20.35 -4.84
C ALA A 175 6.48 19.94 -5.73
N PRO A 176 7.57 20.73 -5.76
CA PRO A 176 8.65 20.54 -6.74
C PRO A 176 9.30 19.15 -6.67
N ALA A 177 9.39 18.56 -5.47
CA ALA A 177 9.93 17.21 -5.30
C ALA A 177 9.07 16.13 -5.97
N ILE A 178 7.74 16.24 -5.84
CA ILE A 178 6.76 15.33 -6.45
C ILE A 178 6.72 15.58 -7.97
N GLU A 179 6.66 16.84 -8.40
CA GLU A 179 6.66 17.20 -9.82
C GLU A 179 7.90 16.70 -10.56
N ASP A 180 9.08 16.82 -9.93
CA ASP A 180 10.32 16.27 -10.48
C ASP A 180 10.27 14.74 -10.54
N ALA A 181 9.70 14.08 -9.54
CA ALA A 181 9.53 12.63 -9.52
C ALA A 181 8.57 12.15 -10.62
N ILE A 182 7.48 12.89 -10.86
CA ILE A 182 6.53 12.58 -11.93
C ILE A 182 7.17 12.76 -13.30
N LYS A 183 8.01 13.79 -13.49
CA LYS A 183 8.75 13.98 -14.76
C LYS A 183 9.81 12.91 -14.99
N TYR A 184 10.33 12.33 -13.92
CA TYR A 184 11.31 11.25 -13.97
C TYR A 184 10.69 9.92 -14.43
N ALA A 185 9.47 9.62 -13.97
CA ALA A 185 8.74 8.38 -14.26
C ALA A 185 8.14 8.36 -15.67
#